data_AF-A0A502E307-F1
#
_entry.id   AF-A0A502E307-F1
#
_cell.length_a   1.000
_cell.length_b   1.000
_cell.length_c   1.000
_cell.angle_alpha   90.00
_cell.angle_beta   90.00
_cell.angle_gamma   90.00
#
_symmetry.space_group_name_H-M   'P 1'
#
loop_
_entity.id
_entity.type
_entity.pdbx_description
1 polymer ?
#
loop_
_entity_poly.entity_id
_entity_poly.type
_entity_poly.pdbx_seq_one_letter_code
_entity_poly.pdbx_strand_id
1 'polypeptide(L)'
;MVDQLLGIMRKALRGFATSNGRVQKRLPVGLSLTSSGMAAAVDNLNAMILGTPGPIYLLGHSRGAQIIGDWLATYGRTAPPDLIARIVTVILLGNPQRAVGGRGGTSADGKKLIPTPSDTPFEVIDFCRRADGWANADGWWVKPWAIPTKQVSRSNTAHLFYANVSPFDAGNLTRARVGRTTYMVSPV
;
A
#
# COMPACT_ATOMS: atom_id res chain seq x y z
N MET A 1 -12.78 7.14 16.88
CA MET A 1 -11.54 7.13 16.06
C MET A 1 -11.49 5.93 15.09
N VAL A 2 -11.92 4.73 15.49
CA VAL A 2 -11.97 3.53 14.62
C VAL A 2 -12.96 3.67 13.45
N ASP A 3 -14.12 4.30 13.67
CA ASP A 3 -15.13 4.53 12.61
C ASP A 3 -14.70 5.54 11.54
N GLN A 4 -13.81 6.48 11.89
CA GLN A 4 -13.23 7.42 10.92
C GLN A 4 -12.29 6.71 9.94
N LEU A 5 -11.47 5.77 10.42
CA LEU A 5 -10.60 4.96 9.57
C LEU A 5 -11.41 4.02 8.66
N LEU A 6 -12.52 3.46 9.15
CA LEU A 6 -13.47 2.68 8.34
C LEU A 6 -14.15 3.55 7.26
N GLY A 7 -14.56 4.76 7.60
CA GLY A 7 -15.10 5.72 6.63
C GLY A 7 -14.09 6.15 5.56
N ILE A 8 -12.82 6.30 5.94
CA ILE A 8 -11.72 6.66 5.02
C ILE A 8 -11.44 5.52 4.05
N MET A 9 -11.39 4.26 4.49
CA MET A 9 -11.17 3.11 3.59
C MET A 9 -12.38 2.78 2.71
N ARG A 10 -13.61 2.99 3.21
CA ARG A 10 -14.83 2.88 2.40
C ARG A 10 -14.86 3.89 1.26
N LYS A 11 -14.31 5.09 1.49
CA LYS A 11 -14.20 6.14 0.47
C LYS A 11 -12.91 6.05 -0.33
N ALA A 12 -11.85 5.43 0.20
CA ALA A 12 -10.57 5.26 -0.47
C ALA A 12 -10.76 4.70 -1.88
N LEU A 13 -9.98 5.22 -2.81
CA LEU A 13 -10.11 4.89 -4.23
C LEU A 13 -11.50 5.19 -4.79
N ARG A 14 -12.17 6.24 -4.26
CA ARG A 14 -13.52 6.66 -4.64
C ARG A 14 -14.56 5.53 -4.54
N GLY A 15 -14.46 4.73 -3.48
CA GLY A 15 -15.39 3.63 -3.23
C GLY A 15 -15.12 2.37 -4.05
N PHE A 16 -13.89 2.18 -4.56
CA PHE A 16 -13.49 0.94 -5.25
C PHE A 16 -13.84 -0.32 -4.44
N ALA A 17 -13.57 -0.30 -3.13
CA ALA A 17 -13.83 -1.42 -2.25
C ALA A 17 -15.33 -1.66 -1.98
N THR A 18 -16.20 -0.70 -2.32
CA THR A 18 -17.67 -0.78 -2.17
C THR A 18 -18.42 -0.95 -3.49
N SER A 19 -17.73 -0.90 -4.64
CA SER A 19 -18.36 -1.01 -5.96
C SER A 19 -18.34 -2.44 -6.50
N ASN A 20 -19.15 -2.70 -7.54
CA ASN A 20 -19.21 -3.97 -8.29
C ASN A 20 -19.48 -5.21 -7.41
N GLY A 21 -20.29 -5.07 -6.37
CA GLY A 21 -20.66 -6.19 -5.48
C GLY A 21 -19.51 -6.72 -4.62
N ARG A 22 -18.39 -6.00 -4.50
CA ARG A 22 -17.24 -6.42 -3.67
C ARG A 22 -17.61 -6.45 -2.19
N VAL A 23 -17.19 -7.52 -1.51
CA VAL A 23 -17.34 -7.69 -0.06
C VAL A 23 -16.03 -7.34 0.62
N GLN A 24 -16.08 -6.45 1.61
CA GLN A 24 -14.90 -6.08 2.40
C GLN A 24 -14.73 -7.02 3.57
N LYS A 25 -13.54 -7.60 3.68
CA LYS A 25 -13.12 -8.30 4.89
C LYS A 25 -11.93 -7.56 5.49
N ARG A 26 -12.02 -7.21 6.77
CA ARG A 26 -10.96 -6.50 7.48
C ARG A 26 -9.96 -7.51 8.06
N LEU A 27 -8.67 -7.26 7.86
CA LEU A 27 -7.61 -8.02 8.53
C LEU A 27 -7.69 -7.82 10.05
N PRO A 28 -7.85 -8.88 10.86
CA PRO A 28 -7.70 -8.77 12.30
C PRO A 28 -6.23 -8.50 12.64
N VAL A 29 -5.95 -7.28 13.10
CA VAL A 29 -4.62 -6.87 13.54
C VAL A 29 -4.68 -6.36 14.98
N GLY A 30 -3.69 -6.74 15.80
CA GLY A 30 -3.46 -6.12 17.09
C GLY A 30 -2.91 -4.70 16.95
N LEU A 31 -2.89 -3.93 18.04
CA LEU A 31 -2.37 -2.55 18.06
C LEU A 31 -0.83 -2.47 18.08
N SER A 32 -0.13 -3.60 18.00
CA SER A 32 1.33 -3.63 18.14
C SER A 32 2.03 -3.05 16.91
N LEU A 33 2.84 -2.01 17.13
CA LEU A 33 3.68 -1.38 16.11
C LEU A 33 5.08 -2.00 16.01
N THR A 34 5.38 -3.03 16.79
CA THR A 34 6.67 -3.75 16.79
C THR A 34 6.81 -4.67 15.59
N SER A 35 8.02 -5.21 15.38
CA SER A 35 8.26 -6.25 14.37
C SER A 35 7.53 -7.57 14.65
N SER A 36 7.34 -7.95 15.91
CA SER A 36 6.53 -9.12 16.25
C SER A 36 5.05 -8.91 15.93
N GLY A 37 4.54 -7.69 16.13
CA GLY A 37 3.20 -7.31 15.70
C GLY A 37 3.01 -7.37 14.18
N MET A 38 4.04 -7.02 13.41
CA MET A 38 4.05 -7.20 11.95
C MET A 38 3.96 -8.66 11.56
N ALA A 39 4.82 -9.51 12.12
CA ALA A 39 4.85 -10.94 11.78
C ALA A 39 3.47 -11.60 12.01
N ALA A 40 2.86 -11.37 13.17
CA ALA A 40 1.52 -11.90 13.45
C ALA A 40 0.45 -11.38 12.47
N ALA A 41 0.54 -10.10 12.06
CA ALA A 41 -0.37 -9.54 11.08
C ALA A 41 -0.18 -10.13 9.67
N VAL A 42 1.06 -10.45 9.28
CA VAL A 42 1.40 -11.14 8.02
C VAL A 42 0.82 -12.55 8.01
N ASP A 43 0.95 -13.29 9.10
CA ASP A 43 0.39 -14.65 9.24
C ASP A 43 -1.15 -14.63 9.21
N ASN A 44 -1.76 -13.67 9.91
CA ASN A 44 -3.21 -13.47 9.86
C ASN A 44 -3.69 -13.14 8.44
N LEU A 45 -2.92 -12.34 7.69
CA LEU A 45 -3.25 -12.02 6.30
C LEU A 45 -3.18 -13.27 5.43
N ASN A 46 -2.14 -14.08 5.61
CA ASN A 46 -2.00 -15.34 4.89
C ASN A 46 -3.18 -16.29 5.15
N ALA A 47 -3.53 -16.52 6.42
CA ALA A 47 -4.66 -17.36 6.80
C ALA A 47 -5.99 -16.84 6.20
N MET A 48 -6.17 -15.53 6.21
CA MET A 48 -7.37 -14.87 5.67
C MET A 48 -7.48 -14.99 4.15
N ILE A 49 -6.36 -14.87 3.42
CA ILE A 49 -6.30 -15.09 1.97
C ILE A 49 -6.66 -16.53 1.65
N LEU A 50 -6.02 -17.50 2.31
CA LEU A 50 -6.26 -18.92 2.10
C LEU A 50 -7.73 -19.29 2.36
N GLY A 51 -8.33 -18.75 3.45
CA GLY A 51 -9.72 -18.97 3.81
C GLY A 51 -10.77 -18.16 3.03
N THR A 52 -10.38 -17.29 2.08
CA THR A 52 -11.33 -16.47 1.31
C THR A 52 -11.49 -17.00 -0.10
N PRO A 53 -12.60 -17.69 -0.45
CA PRO A 53 -12.79 -18.22 -1.79
C PRO A 53 -12.99 -17.11 -2.84
N GLY A 54 -12.70 -17.45 -4.10
CA GLY A 54 -12.92 -16.58 -5.25
C GLY A 54 -11.84 -15.51 -5.47
N PRO A 55 -12.10 -14.55 -6.38
CA PRO A 55 -11.17 -13.46 -6.69
C PRO A 55 -10.96 -12.50 -5.51
N ILE A 56 -9.72 -12.13 -5.26
CA ILE A 56 -9.29 -11.31 -4.11
C ILE A 56 -8.56 -10.07 -4.61
N TYR A 57 -8.90 -8.91 -4.04
CA TYR A 57 -8.09 -7.70 -4.11
C TYR A 57 -7.46 -7.46 -2.76
N LEU A 58 -6.13 -7.32 -2.71
CA LEU A 58 -5.43 -6.93 -1.48
C LEU A 58 -5.29 -5.42 -1.46
N LEU A 59 -5.82 -4.77 -0.43
CA LEU A 59 -5.75 -3.32 -0.26
C LEU A 59 -5.11 -3.00 1.10
N GLY A 60 -4.02 -2.24 1.08
CA GLY A 60 -3.35 -1.80 2.31
C GLY A 60 -2.99 -0.33 2.23
N HIS A 61 -3.21 0.41 3.32
CA HIS A 61 -2.77 1.79 3.47
C HIS A 61 -1.76 1.91 4.59
N SER A 62 -0.66 2.66 4.37
CA SER A 62 0.39 2.89 5.35
C SER A 62 0.86 1.56 5.96
N ARG A 63 0.66 1.35 7.27
CA ARG A 63 0.93 0.07 7.96
C ARG A 63 0.28 -1.15 7.29
N GLY A 64 -0.92 -1.02 6.74
CA GLY A 64 -1.56 -2.10 5.97
C GLY A 64 -0.81 -2.44 4.68
N ALA A 65 -0.23 -1.43 4.01
CA ALA A 65 0.63 -1.65 2.85
C ALA A 65 1.93 -2.36 3.25
N GLN A 66 2.48 -2.02 4.42
CA GLN A 66 3.65 -2.69 4.98
C GLN A 66 3.37 -4.18 5.23
N ILE A 67 2.23 -4.51 5.84
CA ILE A 67 1.83 -5.89 6.12
C ILE A 67 1.73 -6.69 4.82
N ILE A 68 1.12 -6.11 3.78
CA ILE A 68 1.03 -6.78 2.47
C ILE A 68 2.41 -6.92 1.83
N GLY A 69 3.27 -5.90 1.93
CA GLY A 69 4.63 -5.95 1.41
C GLY A 69 5.48 -7.03 2.07
N ASP A 70 5.37 -7.18 3.38
CA ASP A 70 6.03 -8.25 4.13
C ASP A 70 5.41 -9.62 3.81
N TRP A 71 4.09 -9.72 3.61
CA TRP A 71 3.45 -10.94 3.11
C TRP A 71 3.96 -11.34 1.72
N LEU A 72 4.14 -10.38 0.81
CA LEU A 72 4.73 -10.62 -0.50
C LEU A 72 6.16 -11.17 -0.39
N ALA A 73 6.94 -10.66 0.57
CA ALA A 73 8.31 -11.13 0.82
C ALA A 73 8.36 -12.53 1.43
N THR A 74 7.45 -12.83 2.37
CA THR A 74 7.42 -14.10 3.12
C THR A 74 6.73 -15.23 2.36
N TYR A 75 5.56 -14.96 1.79
CA TYR A 75 4.70 -15.98 1.15
C TYR A 75 4.53 -15.76 -0.35
N GLY A 76 4.62 -14.51 -0.82
CA GLY A 76 4.26 -14.19 -2.19
C GLY A 76 5.16 -14.81 -3.26
N ARG A 77 6.47 -14.95 -2.99
CA ARG A 77 7.43 -15.53 -3.95
C ARG A 77 7.21 -17.01 -4.23
N THR A 78 6.65 -17.74 -3.27
CA THR A 78 6.43 -19.19 -3.33
C THR A 78 4.95 -19.55 -3.39
N ALA A 79 4.08 -18.56 -3.61
CA ALA A 79 2.64 -18.76 -3.70
C ALA A 79 2.30 -19.78 -4.81
N PRO A 80 1.40 -20.75 -4.55
CA PRO A 80 1.02 -21.72 -5.56
C PRO A 80 0.19 -21.07 -6.68
N PRO A 81 0.16 -21.65 -7.90
CA PRO A 81 -0.51 -21.06 -9.06
C PRO A 81 -1.99 -20.72 -8.85
N ASP A 82 -2.72 -21.53 -8.08
CA ASP A 82 -4.14 -21.28 -7.76
C ASP A 82 -4.32 -20.01 -6.92
N LEU A 83 -3.41 -19.77 -5.97
CA LEU A 83 -3.42 -18.57 -5.15
C LEU A 83 -3.03 -17.33 -5.97
N ILE A 84 -2.05 -17.47 -6.87
CA ILE A 84 -1.66 -16.43 -7.82
C ILE A 84 -2.86 -16.02 -8.69
N ALA A 85 -3.59 -17.00 -9.24
CA ALA A 85 -4.75 -16.75 -10.08
C ALA A 85 -5.93 -16.09 -9.33
N ARG A 86 -6.05 -16.33 -8.01
CA ARG A 86 -7.11 -15.73 -7.18
C ARG A 86 -6.84 -14.29 -6.80
N ILE A 87 -5.58 -13.89 -6.60
CA ILE A 87 -5.25 -12.51 -6.24
C ILE A 87 -5.20 -11.66 -7.52
N VAL A 88 -6.27 -10.92 -7.76
CA VAL A 88 -6.48 -10.13 -8.98
C VAL A 88 -5.51 -8.96 -9.05
N THR A 89 -5.36 -8.22 -7.96
CA THR A 89 -4.45 -7.08 -7.86
C THR A 89 -4.13 -6.80 -6.40
N VAL A 90 -2.87 -6.43 -6.16
CA VAL A 90 -2.40 -5.89 -4.89
C VAL A 90 -2.30 -4.37 -5.00
N ILE A 91 -2.94 -3.64 -4.10
CA ILE A 91 -3.00 -2.18 -4.11
C ILE A 91 -2.43 -1.66 -2.79
N LEU A 92 -1.28 -0.98 -2.89
CA LEU A 92 -0.56 -0.41 -1.77
C LEU A 92 -0.72 1.10 -1.81
N LEU A 93 -1.28 1.68 -0.75
CA LEU A 93 -1.54 3.12 -0.63
C LEU A 93 -0.59 3.74 0.39
N GLY A 94 0.14 4.77 -0.01
CA GLY A 94 1.04 5.47 0.90
C GLY A 94 2.02 4.50 1.56
N ASN A 95 2.63 3.61 0.78
CA ASN A 95 3.52 2.57 1.30
C ASN A 95 4.85 3.17 1.82
N PRO A 96 5.16 3.10 3.13
CA PRO A 96 6.46 3.55 3.66
C PRO A 96 7.65 2.70 3.18
N GLN A 97 7.38 1.43 2.79
CA GLN A 97 8.34 0.48 2.23
C GLN A 97 8.39 0.53 0.69
N ARG A 98 7.85 1.57 0.05
CA ARG A 98 7.90 1.72 -1.41
C ARG A 98 9.35 1.74 -1.90
N ALA A 99 9.71 0.83 -2.80
CA ALA A 99 11.10 0.72 -3.28
C ALA A 99 11.54 1.92 -4.13
N VAL A 100 10.60 2.55 -4.85
CA VAL A 100 10.86 3.72 -5.70
C VAL A 100 10.25 4.96 -5.07
N GLY A 101 11.09 5.80 -4.45
CA GLY A 101 10.70 7.08 -3.86
C GLY A 101 10.15 7.04 -2.44
N GLY A 102 10.08 5.86 -1.82
CA GLY A 102 9.69 5.74 -0.42
C GLY A 102 10.76 6.28 0.52
N ARG A 103 10.33 6.70 1.72
CA ARG A 103 11.22 7.17 2.79
C ARG A 103 12.02 6.02 3.41
N GLY A 104 11.46 4.81 3.44
CA GLY A 104 11.91 3.75 4.33
C GLY A 104 11.77 4.17 5.81
N GLY A 105 12.63 3.66 6.67
CA GLY A 105 12.69 4.01 8.09
C GLY A 105 12.94 2.81 8.99
N THR A 106 12.47 2.90 10.23
CA THR A 106 12.52 1.82 11.22
C THR A 106 11.15 1.57 11.83
N SER A 107 10.89 0.33 12.27
CA SER A 107 9.77 -0.03 13.11
C SER A 107 9.90 0.59 14.52
N ALA A 108 8.85 0.48 15.35
CA ALA A 108 8.86 1.04 16.71
C ALA A 108 9.95 0.43 17.61
N ASP A 109 10.37 -0.79 17.33
CA ASP A 109 11.48 -1.52 17.96
C ASP A 109 12.81 -1.37 17.21
N GLY A 110 12.94 -0.35 16.34
CA GLY A 110 14.20 0.05 15.72
C GLY A 110 14.66 -0.79 14.53
N LYS A 111 13.90 -1.79 14.08
CA LYS A 111 14.28 -2.60 12.92
C LYS A 111 14.07 -1.84 11.62
N LYS A 112 15.06 -1.91 10.71
CA LYS A 112 14.96 -1.27 9.39
C LYS A 112 13.78 -1.82 8.61
N LEU A 113 12.99 -0.92 8.03
CA LEU A 113 11.95 -1.27 7.07
C LEU A 113 12.58 -1.70 5.75
N ILE A 114 12.23 -2.89 5.27
CA ILE A 114 12.74 -3.45 4.01
C ILE A 114 11.82 -3.05 2.86
N PRO A 115 12.34 -2.63 1.69
CA PRO A 115 11.50 -2.32 0.56
C PRO A 115 10.57 -3.47 0.15
N THR A 116 9.33 -3.15 -0.21
CA THR A 116 8.38 -4.12 -0.76
C THR A 116 8.96 -4.77 -2.02
N PRO A 117 8.99 -6.11 -2.10
CA PRO A 117 9.55 -6.80 -3.27
C PRO A 117 8.74 -6.52 -4.54
N SER A 118 9.43 -6.36 -5.66
CA SER A 118 8.83 -6.23 -7.00
C SER A 118 8.99 -7.49 -7.86
N ASP A 119 9.64 -8.52 -7.30
CA ASP A 119 9.98 -9.81 -7.91
C ASP A 119 8.97 -10.92 -7.55
N THR A 120 7.70 -10.57 -7.33
CA THR A 120 6.63 -11.54 -7.04
C THR A 120 5.73 -11.75 -8.27
N PRO A 121 4.98 -12.87 -8.34
CA PRO A 121 4.09 -13.14 -9.48
C PRO A 121 2.82 -12.26 -9.50
N PHE A 122 2.56 -11.46 -8.47
CA PHE A 122 1.36 -10.65 -8.35
C PHE A 122 1.46 -9.33 -9.11
N GLU A 123 0.35 -8.89 -9.70
CA GLU A 123 0.21 -7.52 -10.18
C GLU A 123 0.07 -6.57 -8.99
N VAL A 124 1.00 -5.62 -8.87
CA VAL A 124 1.04 -4.67 -7.76
C VAL A 124 0.91 -3.24 -8.28
N ILE A 125 -0.02 -2.49 -7.72
CA ILE A 125 -0.11 -1.04 -7.85
C ILE A 125 0.38 -0.42 -6.55
N ASP A 126 1.58 0.14 -6.55
CA ASP A 126 2.09 0.95 -5.44
C ASP A 126 1.78 2.42 -5.72
N PHE A 127 0.78 2.95 -5.03
CA PHE A 127 0.18 4.25 -5.28
C PHE A 127 0.41 5.21 -4.12
N CYS A 128 0.84 6.42 -4.44
CA CYS A 128 0.97 7.48 -3.45
C CYS A 128 0.46 8.82 -3.96
N ARG A 129 0.21 9.76 -3.04
CA ARG A 129 -0.06 11.16 -3.39
C ARG A 129 1.26 11.92 -3.58
N ARG A 130 1.25 12.94 -4.45
CA ARG A 130 2.44 13.78 -4.74
C ARG A 130 3.13 14.31 -3.48
N ALA A 131 2.36 14.66 -2.45
CA ALA A 131 2.88 15.23 -1.21
C ALA A 131 3.02 14.21 -0.05
N ASP A 132 2.90 12.91 -0.33
CA ASP A 132 3.06 11.89 0.70
C ASP A 132 4.53 11.77 1.13
N GLY A 133 4.86 12.27 2.32
CA GLY A 133 6.24 12.27 2.81
C GLY A 133 6.79 10.90 3.23
N TRP A 134 5.98 9.85 3.22
CA TRP A 134 6.41 8.48 3.50
C TRP A 134 6.59 7.67 2.22
N ALA A 135 5.68 7.83 1.28
CA ALA A 135 5.65 7.05 0.03
C ALA A 135 6.15 7.82 -1.20
N ASN A 136 6.44 9.11 -1.06
CA ASN A 136 7.00 9.96 -2.10
C ASN A 136 7.97 10.99 -1.50
N ALA A 137 8.92 10.49 -0.71
CA ALA A 137 9.80 11.28 0.14
C ALA A 137 10.86 12.08 -0.62
N ASP A 138 11.07 11.78 -1.90
CA ASP A 138 11.89 12.61 -2.80
C ASP A 138 11.08 13.69 -3.53
N GLY A 139 9.75 13.70 -3.36
CA GLY A 139 8.87 14.71 -3.93
C GLY A 139 8.64 14.57 -5.44
N TRP A 140 8.86 13.41 -6.05
CA TRP A 140 8.53 13.21 -7.47
C TRP A 140 7.01 13.41 -7.70
N TRP A 141 6.52 14.30 -8.53
CA TRP A 141 7.00 14.91 -9.76
C TRP A 141 7.03 16.44 -9.62
N VAL A 142 7.25 16.94 -8.39
CA VAL A 142 7.25 18.38 -8.11
C VAL A 142 8.43 19.02 -8.81
N LYS A 143 8.15 19.94 -9.74
CA LYS A 143 9.21 20.72 -10.40
C LYS A 143 10.02 21.48 -9.32
N PRO A 144 11.36 21.52 -9.40
CA PRO A 144 12.22 22.10 -8.35
C PRO A 144 11.90 23.55 -7.97
N TRP A 145 11.27 24.30 -8.89
CA TRP A 145 10.88 25.71 -8.74
C TRP A 145 9.45 25.91 -8.23
N ALA A 146 8.62 24.87 -8.11
CA ALA A 146 7.21 25.02 -7.78
C ALA A 146 6.95 25.09 -6.26
N ILE A 147 7.73 24.36 -5.46
CA ILE A 147 7.67 24.37 -3.99
C ILE A 147 9.06 23.91 -3.50
N PRO A 148 9.65 24.48 -2.44
CA PRO A 148 10.86 23.92 -1.86
C PRO A 148 10.64 22.42 -1.58
N THR A 149 11.38 21.56 -2.28
CA THR A 149 11.20 20.09 -2.26
C THR A 149 11.23 19.50 -0.85
N LYS A 150 11.83 20.21 0.13
CA LYS A 150 11.86 19.85 1.55
C LYS A 150 10.54 20.02 2.32
N GLN A 151 9.57 20.79 1.79
CA GLN A 151 8.30 21.09 2.48
C GLN A 151 7.15 20.19 2.01
N VAL A 152 7.22 19.68 0.76
CA VAL A 152 6.19 18.79 0.17
C VAL A 152 6.40 17.33 0.55
N SER A 153 7.67 16.89 0.63
CA SER A 153 8.06 15.50 0.96
C SER A 153 7.98 15.16 2.45
N ARG A 154 7.31 15.99 3.26
CA ARG A 154 7.13 15.78 4.71
C ARG A 154 5.69 15.96 5.18
N SER A 155 4.73 16.14 4.26
CA SER A 155 3.34 16.31 4.65
C SER A 155 2.74 14.98 5.12
N ASN A 156 2.66 14.80 6.44
CA ASN A 156 1.88 13.72 7.05
C ASN A 156 0.39 13.84 6.66
N THR A 157 -0.09 15.04 6.32
CA THR A 157 -1.48 15.26 5.89
C THR A 157 -1.80 14.50 4.61
N ALA A 158 -0.95 14.57 3.57
CA ALA A 158 -1.19 13.82 2.33
C ALA A 158 -1.15 12.31 2.56
N HIS A 159 -0.30 11.85 3.49
CA HIS A 159 -0.21 10.44 3.88
C HIS A 159 -1.50 9.92 4.54
N LEU A 160 -2.21 10.77 5.29
CA LEU A 160 -3.41 10.36 6.03
C LEU A 160 -4.68 10.30 5.17
N PHE A 161 -4.73 11.02 4.04
CA PHE A 161 -5.97 11.22 3.28
C PHE A 161 -5.90 10.66 1.86
N TYR A 162 -6.36 9.43 1.68
CA TYR A 162 -6.50 8.76 0.38
C TYR A 162 -7.96 8.62 -0.10
N ALA A 163 -8.92 9.22 0.63
CA ALA A 163 -10.35 9.06 0.38
C ALA A 163 -10.82 9.57 -1.00
N ASN A 164 -10.14 10.56 -1.59
CA ASN A 164 -10.60 11.22 -2.83
C ASN A 164 -9.75 10.91 -4.06
N VAL A 165 -8.75 10.02 -3.92
CA VAL A 165 -7.82 9.63 -4.98
C VAL A 165 -7.96 8.15 -5.28
N SER A 166 -7.82 7.76 -6.54
CA SER A 166 -7.87 6.38 -6.99
C SER A 166 -6.68 6.04 -7.87
N PRO A 167 -6.02 4.87 -7.74
CA PRO A 167 -4.99 4.43 -8.68
C PRO A 167 -5.53 4.23 -10.10
N PHE A 168 -6.85 4.11 -10.26
CA PHE A 168 -7.51 3.93 -11.55
C PHE A 168 -7.86 5.26 -12.25
N ASP A 169 -7.55 6.40 -11.62
CA ASP A 169 -7.75 7.71 -12.24
C ASP A 169 -6.77 7.91 -13.42
N ALA A 170 -7.31 8.30 -14.58
CA ALA A 170 -6.51 8.52 -15.80
C ALA A 170 -5.47 9.64 -15.67
N GLY A 171 -5.64 10.55 -14.70
CA GLY A 171 -4.69 11.63 -14.40
C GLY A 171 -3.48 11.21 -13.57
N ASN A 172 -3.41 9.95 -13.14
CA ASN A 172 -2.26 9.48 -12.37
C ASN A 172 -1.01 9.35 -13.25
N LEU A 173 0.13 9.66 -12.65
CA LEU A 173 1.42 9.55 -13.33
C LEU A 173 2.09 8.24 -12.97
N THR A 174 2.52 7.50 -13.99
CA THR A 174 3.39 6.32 -13.79
C THR A 174 4.82 6.81 -13.61
N ARG A 175 5.38 6.58 -12.43
CA ARG A 175 6.77 6.91 -12.12
C ARG A 175 7.73 5.86 -12.67
N ALA A 176 7.40 4.59 -12.47
CA ALA A 176 8.21 3.46 -12.91
C ALA A 176 7.37 2.19 -12.99
N ARG A 177 7.85 1.21 -13.75
CA ARG A 177 7.43 -0.19 -13.68
C ARG A 177 8.65 -1.04 -13.41
N VAL A 178 8.62 -1.82 -12.32
CA VAL A 178 9.70 -2.75 -11.95
C VAL A 178 9.06 -4.11 -11.70
N GLY A 179 9.47 -5.12 -12.46
CA GLY A 179 8.77 -6.41 -12.46
C GLY A 179 7.27 -6.23 -12.73
N ARG A 180 6.43 -6.80 -11.86
CA ARG A 180 4.96 -6.68 -11.92
C ARG A 180 4.41 -5.57 -11.02
N THR A 181 5.29 -4.66 -10.56
CA THR A 181 4.90 -3.51 -9.75
C THR A 181 4.87 -2.23 -10.58
N THR A 182 3.73 -1.56 -10.61
CA THR A 182 3.58 -0.22 -11.18
C THR A 182 3.58 0.81 -10.06
N TYR A 183 4.57 1.70 -10.08
CA TYR A 183 4.71 2.80 -9.14
C TYR A 183 3.96 4.03 -9.69
N MET A 184 2.81 4.34 -9.10
CA MET A 184 1.96 5.44 -9.50
C MET A 184 1.98 6.57 -8.49
N VAL A 185 1.86 7.82 -8.96
CA VAL A 185 1.70 9.01 -8.12
C VAL A 185 0.51 9.83 -8.59
N SER A 186 -0.38 10.15 -7.67
CA SER A 186 -1.47 11.09 -7.93
C SER A 186 -0.92 12.53 -7.97
N PRO A 187 -1.30 13.35 -8.96
CA PRO A 187 -0.90 14.75 -9.03
C PRO A 187 -1.45 15.61 -7.87
N VAL A 188 -2.49 15.12 -7.17
CA VAL A 188 -3.26 15.83 -6.13
C VAL A 188 -3.05 15.31 -4.70
#